data_AF-A0A5J5CPV2-F1
#
_entry.id   AF-A0A5J5CPV2-F1
#
_cell.length_a   1.000
_cell.length_b   1.000
_cell.length_c   1.000
_cell.angle_alpha   90.00
_cell.angle_beta   90.00
_cell.angle_gamma   90.00
#
_symmetry.space_group_name_H-M   'P 1'
#
loop_
_entity.id
_entity.type
_entity.pdbx_description
1 polymer ?
#
loop_
_entity_poly.entity_id
_entity_poly.type
_entity_poly.pdbx_seq_one_letter_code
_entity_poly.pdbx_strand_id
1 'polypeptide(L)'
;VPSNCQRDFHLLAFDPDGDDVRCRYGNTSLSECNRCTPPSVLKLSSSCSLSFSPSSVNDQGLYAVQLVMEDFPKQTITLIQADMVWAITTNIPLSKLPVQFVLKVDPSVPSCTEGLYLPKFLPPTPANRAELYTSVNHTLEINIRAEAKVSMISELLLSGPYNINQTTSGTGRFILRWTPSQREDGENHPICFVVQAVLGSTKYHSELRCLTVSVGNEPSSNATATPETPTTSPATTTETTAASNQIVVGLRVRVSSLSPLTDNIRKTVIQQLKDELERQGTPLNFTLSFVGSVTGRYNPQRPAAST
;
A
#
# COMPACT_ATOMS: atom_id res chain seq x y z
N VAL A 1 -4.54 -16.51 0.51
CA VAL A 1 -4.70 -16.86 1.95
C VAL A 1 -5.28 -18.25 2.04
N PRO A 2 -4.69 -19.19 2.79
CA PRO A 2 -5.24 -20.55 2.87
C PRO A 2 -6.65 -20.58 3.50
N SER A 3 -7.55 -21.40 2.95
CA SER A 3 -8.96 -21.45 3.34
C SER A 3 -9.22 -21.78 4.80
N ASN A 4 -8.29 -22.49 5.46
CA ASN A 4 -8.39 -22.89 6.86
C ASN A 4 -7.68 -21.96 7.84
N CYS A 5 -7.07 -20.86 7.36
CA CYS A 5 -6.33 -19.94 8.21
C CYS A 5 -7.10 -18.63 8.38
N GLN A 6 -7.63 -18.40 9.59
CA GLN A 6 -8.19 -17.11 9.95
C GLN A 6 -7.14 -16.00 9.77
N ARG A 7 -7.56 -14.89 9.19
CA ARG A 7 -6.67 -13.77 8.88
C ARG A 7 -7.42 -12.45 8.97
N ASP A 8 -6.86 -11.49 9.69
CA ASP A 8 -7.37 -10.12 9.69
C ASP A 8 -6.46 -9.24 8.82
N PHE A 9 -7.04 -8.59 7.82
CA PHE A 9 -6.36 -7.62 6.98
C PHE A 9 -6.69 -6.22 7.48
N HIS A 10 -5.71 -5.58 8.09
CA HIS A 10 -5.83 -4.21 8.56
C HIS A 10 -5.38 -3.28 7.44
N LEU A 11 -6.33 -2.64 6.76
CA LEU A 11 -6.00 -1.65 5.73
C LEU A 11 -5.33 -0.44 6.40
N LEU A 12 -4.48 0.24 5.64
CA LEU A 12 -3.85 1.48 6.09
C LEU A 12 -4.86 2.62 5.94
N ALA A 13 -5.61 2.87 7.00
CA ALA A 13 -6.52 4.00 7.16
C ALA A 13 -5.82 5.09 7.99
N PHE A 14 -4.69 5.59 7.47
CA PHE A 14 -3.92 6.66 8.10
C PHE A 14 -4.39 8.00 7.55
N ASP A 15 -4.71 8.91 8.45
CA ASP A 15 -5.07 10.29 8.14
C ASP A 15 -4.07 11.27 8.78
N PRO A 16 -3.37 12.11 8.00
CA PRO A 16 -2.33 13.02 8.49
C PRO A 16 -2.77 14.04 9.56
N ASP A 17 -3.97 14.61 9.43
CA ASP A 17 -4.57 15.56 10.39
C ASP A 17 -5.39 14.86 11.48
N GLY A 18 -5.47 13.54 11.36
CA GLY A 18 -6.00 12.60 12.35
C GLY A 18 -7.51 12.46 12.30
N ASP A 19 -8.16 12.90 11.24
CA ASP A 19 -9.59 12.71 11.02
C ASP A 19 -10.01 11.23 11.09
N ASP A 20 -11.31 11.01 11.30
CA ASP A 20 -11.86 9.69 11.57
C ASP A 20 -12.11 8.94 10.27
N VAL A 21 -11.16 8.10 9.88
CA VAL A 21 -11.28 7.28 8.67
C VAL A 21 -12.10 6.02 8.93
N ARG A 22 -13.18 5.88 8.18
CA ARG A 22 -14.09 4.72 8.24
C ARG A 22 -14.15 4.01 6.90
N CYS A 23 -14.41 2.70 6.94
CA CYS A 23 -14.60 1.89 5.74
C CYS A 23 -15.99 1.29 5.67
N ARG A 24 -16.51 1.19 4.44
CA ARG A 24 -17.72 0.43 4.11
C ARG A 24 -17.57 -0.25 2.76
N TYR A 25 -18.42 -1.23 2.49
CA TYR A 25 -18.56 -1.76 1.12
C TYR A 25 -19.12 -0.66 0.21
N GLY A 26 -18.73 -0.71 -1.07
CA GLY A 26 -19.26 0.23 -2.05
C GLY A 26 -20.76 0.07 -2.25
N ASN A 27 -21.40 1.14 -2.73
CA ASN A 27 -22.83 1.21 -2.95
C ASN A 27 -23.15 1.27 -4.45
N THR A 28 -23.98 0.33 -4.94
CA THR A 28 -24.39 0.26 -6.34
C THR A 28 -25.11 1.53 -6.79
N SER A 29 -25.95 2.12 -5.92
CA SER A 29 -26.69 3.35 -6.23
C SER A 29 -25.79 4.57 -6.40
N LEU A 30 -24.56 4.50 -5.88
CA LEU A 30 -23.54 5.56 -6.00
C LEU A 30 -22.50 5.25 -7.08
N SER A 31 -22.66 4.15 -7.83
CA SER A 31 -21.69 3.68 -8.84
C SER A 31 -20.27 3.47 -8.28
N GLU A 32 -20.14 3.08 -7.01
CA GLU A 32 -18.84 2.90 -6.35
C GLU A 32 -18.22 1.52 -6.62
N CYS A 33 -18.98 0.59 -7.21
CA CYS A 33 -18.54 -0.77 -7.51
C CYS A 33 -19.31 -1.41 -8.66
N ASN A 34 -18.67 -2.38 -9.30
CA ASN A 34 -19.29 -3.26 -10.28
C ASN A 34 -19.75 -4.54 -9.57
N ARG A 35 -21.06 -4.64 -9.31
CA ARG A 35 -21.70 -5.64 -8.43
C ARG A 35 -21.17 -5.57 -7.00
N CYS A 36 -21.83 -4.75 -6.19
CA CYS A 36 -21.46 -4.45 -4.81
C CYS A 36 -21.85 -5.55 -3.81
N THR A 37 -21.69 -6.82 -4.19
CA THR A 37 -21.95 -7.96 -3.30
C THR A 37 -20.72 -8.17 -2.42
N PRO A 38 -20.81 -7.99 -1.09
CA PRO A 38 -19.70 -8.28 -0.20
C PRO A 38 -19.25 -9.75 -0.32
N PRO A 39 -17.94 -10.04 -0.33
CA PRO A 39 -17.46 -11.41 -0.30
C PRO A 39 -17.95 -12.12 0.97
N SER A 40 -18.60 -13.28 0.81
CA SER A 40 -19.15 -14.06 1.94
C SER A 40 -18.09 -14.50 2.95
N VAL A 41 -16.84 -14.59 2.52
CA VAL A 41 -15.68 -15.03 3.31
C VAL A 41 -15.06 -13.91 4.13
N LEU A 42 -15.53 -12.66 3.98
CA LEU A 42 -14.99 -11.48 4.65
C LEU A 42 -16.06 -10.77 5.46
N LYS A 43 -15.65 -10.24 6.62
CA LYS A 43 -16.42 -9.26 7.39
C LYS A 43 -15.60 -7.98 7.51
N LEU A 44 -16.20 -6.87 7.10
CA LEU A 44 -15.59 -5.54 7.22
C LEU A 44 -16.06 -4.86 8.51
N SER A 45 -15.12 -4.32 9.28
CA SER A 45 -15.40 -3.33 10.33
C SER A 45 -15.31 -1.91 9.79
N SER A 46 -15.98 -0.97 10.47
CA SER A 46 -15.84 0.47 10.17
C SER A 46 -14.40 0.96 10.34
N SER A 47 -13.59 0.35 11.20
CA SER A 47 -12.16 0.66 11.40
C SER A 47 -11.23 0.12 10.30
N CYS A 48 -11.77 -0.13 9.11
CA CYS A 48 -11.03 -0.59 7.94
C CYS A 48 -10.28 -1.92 8.15
N SER A 49 -10.86 -2.82 8.94
CA SER A 49 -10.32 -4.16 9.18
C SER A 49 -11.22 -5.21 8.53
N LEU A 50 -10.61 -6.07 7.73
CA LEU A 50 -11.28 -7.17 7.04
C LEU A 50 -10.94 -8.48 7.73
N SER A 51 -11.91 -9.06 8.42
CA SER A 51 -11.76 -10.37 9.04
C SER A 51 -12.15 -11.46 8.06
N PHE A 52 -11.18 -12.30 7.71
CA PHE A 52 -11.36 -13.55 6.99
C PHE A 52 -11.45 -14.68 8.01
N SER A 53 -12.55 -15.43 7.99
CA SER A 53 -12.75 -16.60 8.84
C SER A 53 -13.18 -17.80 8.00
N PRO A 54 -12.58 -18.99 8.20
CA PRO A 54 -12.98 -20.19 7.48
C PRO A 54 -14.43 -20.55 7.78
N SER A 55 -15.30 -20.60 6.76
CA SER A 55 -16.68 -21.10 6.92
C SER A 55 -16.88 -22.49 6.32
N SER A 56 -16.20 -22.82 5.22
CA SER A 56 -16.24 -24.13 4.58
C SER A 56 -15.01 -24.40 3.70
N VAL A 57 -14.76 -25.68 3.36
CA VAL A 57 -13.66 -26.08 2.45
C VAL A 57 -13.89 -25.58 1.01
N ASN A 58 -15.13 -25.19 0.68
CA ASN A 58 -15.55 -24.75 -0.65
C ASN A 58 -15.36 -23.24 -0.89
N ASP A 59 -14.87 -22.50 0.10
CA ASP A 59 -14.66 -21.06 0.01
C ASP A 59 -13.36 -20.68 -0.76
N GLN A 60 -12.89 -21.56 -1.64
CA GLN A 60 -11.69 -21.35 -2.46
C GLN A 60 -12.04 -20.52 -3.70
N GLY A 61 -11.08 -19.71 -4.14
CA GLY A 61 -11.22 -18.96 -5.39
C GLY A 61 -10.83 -17.50 -5.27
N LEU A 62 -11.31 -16.70 -6.21
CA LEU A 62 -11.04 -15.27 -6.31
C LEU A 62 -12.28 -14.49 -5.87
N TYR A 63 -12.07 -13.54 -4.96
CA TYR A 63 -13.09 -12.65 -4.46
C TYR A 63 -12.70 -11.21 -4.78
N ALA A 64 -13.56 -10.51 -5.51
CA ALA A 64 -13.40 -9.07 -5.72
C ALA A 64 -13.83 -8.34 -4.45
N VAL A 65 -12.90 -7.62 -3.83
CA VAL A 65 -13.15 -6.77 -2.67
C VAL A 65 -13.26 -5.34 -3.16
N GLN A 66 -14.42 -4.71 -2.96
CA GLN A 66 -14.70 -3.34 -3.42
C GLN A 66 -15.26 -2.51 -2.26
N LEU A 67 -14.42 -1.64 -1.73
CA LEU A 67 -14.68 -0.82 -0.54
C LEU A 67 -14.59 0.67 -0.87
N VAL A 68 -15.11 1.47 0.05
CA VAL A 68 -14.87 2.91 0.09
C VAL A 68 -14.28 3.24 1.46
N MET A 69 -13.13 3.90 1.46
CA MET A 69 -12.54 4.52 2.63
C MET A 69 -12.99 5.97 2.66
N GLU A 70 -13.60 6.38 3.76
CA GLU A 70 -14.27 7.65 3.93
C GLU A 70 -13.63 8.39 5.09
N ASP A 71 -13.29 9.63 4.87
CA ASP A 71 -12.62 10.50 5.83
C ASP A 71 -13.63 11.46 6.45
N PHE A 72 -13.74 11.50 7.78
CA PHE A 72 -14.74 12.28 8.50
C PHE A 72 -14.08 13.28 9.44
N PRO A 73 -14.55 14.55 9.45
CA PRO A 73 -13.95 15.54 10.32
C PRO A 73 -14.23 15.18 11.78
N LYS A 74 -13.25 15.42 12.65
CA LYS A 74 -13.44 15.26 14.11
C LYS A 74 -14.47 16.22 14.72
N GLN A 75 -14.70 17.35 14.06
CA GLN A 75 -15.58 18.42 14.53
C GLN A 75 -16.41 18.97 13.38
N THR A 76 -17.50 19.68 13.69
CA THR A 76 -18.32 20.28 12.63
C THR A 76 -17.55 21.44 11.99
N ILE A 77 -17.32 21.37 10.68
CA ILE A 77 -16.70 22.42 9.90
C ILE A 77 -17.80 23.35 9.40
N THR A 78 -17.70 24.64 9.71
CA THR A 78 -18.63 25.67 9.21
C THR A 78 -17.93 26.49 8.14
N LEU A 79 -18.49 26.47 6.93
CA LEU A 79 -18.03 27.25 5.79
C LEU A 79 -18.97 28.44 5.60
N ILE A 80 -18.41 29.65 5.62
CA ILE A 80 -19.15 30.89 5.38
C ILE A 80 -18.64 31.46 4.05
N GLN A 81 -19.49 31.46 3.02
CA GLN A 81 -19.18 32.04 1.72
C GLN A 81 -20.25 33.08 1.37
N ALA A 82 -19.87 34.36 1.43
CA ALA A 82 -20.79 35.49 1.36
C ALA A 82 -21.95 35.33 2.37
N ASP A 83 -23.20 35.34 1.90
CA ASP A 83 -24.40 35.22 2.72
C ASP A 83 -24.84 33.75 2.95
N MET A 84 -24.05 32.77 2.51
CA MET A 84 -24.35 31.35 2.70
C MET A 84 -23.48 30.73 3.79
N VAL A 85 -24.14 30.04 4.72
CA VAL A 85 -23.51 29.21 5.75
C VAL A 85 -23.82 27.75 5.46
N TRP A 86 -22.77 26.95 5.28
CA TRP A 86 -22.87 25.49 5.12
C TRP A 86 -22.08 24.80 6.23
N ALA A 87 -22.60 23.68 6.73
CA ALA A 87 -21.96 22.91 7.79
C ALA A 87 -21.69 21.47 7.34
N ILE A 88 -20.45 21.02 7.48
CA ILE A 88 -20.05 19.63 7.33
C ILE A 88 -19.96 19.05 8.75
N THR A 89 -20.87 18.14 9.08
CA THR A 89 -20.90 17.49 10.39
C THR A 89 -20.00 16.26 10.42
N THR A 90 -19.75 15.70 11.61
CA THR A 90 -18.92 14.49 11.84
C THR A 90 -19.47 13.20 11.22
N ASN A 91 -20.62 13.26 10.55
CA ASN A 91 -21.26 12.15 9.84
C ASN A 91 -21.30 12.34 8.32
N ILE A 92 -20.68 13.41 7.81
CA ILE A 92 -20.53 13.68 6.39
C ILE A 92 -19.05 13.53 6.05
N PRO A 93 -18.67 12.63 5.12
CA PRO A 93 -17.28 12.46 4.78
C PRO A 93 -16.76 13.66 3.98
N LEU A 94 -15.55 14.12 4.31
CA LEU A 94 -14.78 15.13 3.54
C LEU A 94 -14.33 14.57 2.20
N SER A 95 -13.85 13.32 2.23
CA SER A 95 -13.34 12.64 1.05
C SER A 95 -13.76 11.17 1.01
N LYS A 96 -13.75 10.60 -0.19
CA LYS A 96 -14.07 9.19 -0.46
C LYS A 96 -13.02 8.61 -1.41
N LEU A 97 -12.36 7.55 -0.98
CA LEU A 97 -11.36 6.82 -1.76
C LEU A 97 -11.87 5.40 -2.06
N PRO A 98 -12.07 5.03 -3.34
CA PRO A 98 -12.39 3.64 -3.68
C PRO A 98 -11.16 2.75 -3.47
N VAL A 99 -11.35 1.66 -2.74
CA VAL A 99 -10.32 0.64 -2.47
C VAL A 99 -10.78 -0.68 -3.06
N GLN A 100 -10.10 -1.13 -4.11
CA GLN A 100 -10.47 -2.33 -4.85
C GLN A 100 -9.27 -3.26 -5.03
N PHE A 101 -9.45 -4.53 -4.68
CA PHE A 101 -8.41 -5.55 -4.84
C PHE A 101 -9.02 -6.95 -4.91
N VAL A 102 -8.20 -7.93 -5.31
CA VAL A 102 -8.62 -9.33 -5.39
C VAL A 102 -8.05 -10.11 -4.20
N LEU A 103 -8.92 -10.74 -3.44
CA LEU A 103 -8.53 -11.74 -2.44
C LEU A 103 -8.56 -13.12 -3.09
N LYS A 104 -7.41 -13.81 -3.10
CA LYS A 104 -7.32 -15.22 -3.46
C LYS A 104 -7.37 -16.08 -2.21
N VAL A 105 -8.39 -16.95 -2.13
CA VAL A 105 -8.46 -18.01 -1.11
C VAL A 105 -7.87 -19.28 -1.71
N ASP A 106 -6.73 -19.68 -1.16
CA ASP A 106 -5.97 -20.86 -1.57
C ASP A 106 -6.50 -22.12 -0.86
N PRO A 107 -6.16 -23.32 -1.34
CA PRO A 107 -6.45 -24.56 -0.63
C PRO A 107 -5.92 -24.56 0.81
N SER A 108 -6.49 -25.42 1.65
CA SER A 108 -6.08 -25.56 3.04
C SER A 108 -4.61 -25.97 3.16
N VAL A 109 -3.93 -25.39 4.14
CA VAL A 109 -2.53 -25.73 4.46
C VAL A 109 -2.48 -26.67 5.68
N PRO A 110 -1.49 -27.57 5.81
CA PRO A 110 -1.42 -28.50 6.94
C PRO A 110 -1.35 -27.82 8.31
N SER A 111 -0.80 -26.60 8.38
CA SER A 111 -0.81 -25.79 9.60
C SER A 111 -0.81 -24.30 9.29
N CYS A 112 -1.67 -23.56 9.99
CA CYS A 112 -1.75 -22.10 9.96
C CYS A 112 -0.78 -21.42 10.93
N THR A 113 0.03 -22.19 11.67
CA THR A 113 1.05 -21.62 12.55
C THR A 113 2.05 -20.82 11.73
N GLU A 114 2.12 -19.51 11.98
CA GLU A 114 3.09 -18.63 11.35
C GLU A 114 4.51 -19.11 11.63
N GLY A 115 5.38 -19.02 10.64
CA GLY A 115 6.76 -19.48 10.69
C GLY A 115 6.95 -20.93 10.27
N LEU A 116 5.87 -21.66 9.95
CA LEU A 116 5.96 -22.98 9.30
C LEU A 116 5.84 -22.85 7.78
N TYR A 117 4.60 -22.73 7.28
CA TYR A 117 4.29 -22.54 5.86
C TYR A 117 4.07 -21.07 5.50
N LEU A 118 3.39 -20.32 6.37
CA LEU A 118 3.20 -18.89 6.20
C LEU A 118 4.40 -18.17 6.83
N PRO A 119 5.12 -17.28 6.12
CA PRO A 119 6.22 -16.56 6.70
C PRO A 119 5.80 -15.72 7.91
N LYS A 120 6.57 -15.79 8.98
CA LYS A 120 6.39 -14.97 10.19
C LYS A 120 7.44 -13.88 10.23
N PHE A 121 7.03 -12.64 10.47
CA PHE A 121 7.98 -11.56 10.70
C PHE A 121 8.68 -11.70 12.06
N LEU A 122 9.97 -11.37 12.07
CA LEU A 122 10.81 -11.36 13.25
C LEU A 122 11.33 -9.93 13.53
N PRO A 123 11.66 -9.59 14.77
CA PRO A 123 12.41 -8.36 15.07
C PRO A 123 13.73 -8.31 14.27
N PRO A 124 14.16 -7.13 13.79
CA PRO A 124 13.63 -5.80 14.07
C PRO A 124 12.58 -5.30 13.06
N THR A 125 11.83 -6.18 12.37
CA THR A 125 10.80 -5.76 11.42
C THR A 125 9.77 -4.85 12.11
N PRO A 126 9.54 -3.61 11.64
CA PRO A 126 8.55 -2.71 12.24
C PRO A 126 7.16 -3.34 12.25
N ALA A 127 6.37 -3.04 13.28
CA ALA A 127 4.99 -3.53 13.39
C ALA A 127 4.11 -2.95 12.27
N ASN A 128 2.95 -3.59 12.02
CA ASN A 128 1.94 -2.96 11.18
C ASN A 128 1.47 -1.65 11.80
N ARG A 129 1.23 -0.62 10.97
CA ARG A 129 0.90 0.75 11.37
C ARG A 129 1.98 1.46 12.19
N ALA A 130 3.23 1.00 12.11
CA ALA A 130 4.33 1.76 12.68
C ALA A 130 4.53 3.07 11.91
N GLU A 131 4.75 4.14 12.67
CA GLU A 131 5.14 5.44 12.13
C GLU A 131 6.66 5.59 12.24
N LEU A 132 7.28 5.99 11.15
CA LEU A 132 8.70 6.27 11.05
C LEU A 132 8.91 7.71 10.60
N TYR A 133 10.05 8.27 10.97
CA TYR A 133 10.39 9.64 10.65
C TYR A 133 11.72 9.69 9.92
N THR A 134 11.83 10.58 8.95
CA THR A 134 13.08 10.86 8.27
C THR A 134 13.12 12.29 7.75
N SER A 135 14.31 12.85 7.62
CA SER A 135 14.49 14.19 7.09
C SER A 135 14.82 14.15 5.60
N VAL A 136 14.56 15.25 4.91
CA VAL A 136 14.97 15.43 3.51
C VAL A 136 16.46 15.10 3.32
N ASN A 137 16.79 14.41 2.24
CA ASN A 137 18.13 13.96 1.86
C ASN A 137 18.80 12.98 2.85
N HIS A 138 18.10 12.50 3.87
CA HIS A 138 18.59 11.46 4.78
C HIS A 138 18.03 10.10 4.37
N THR A 139 18.88 9.07 4.39
CA THR A 139 18.44 7.73 4.00
C THR A 139 17.85 7.00 5.19
N LEU A 140 16.56 6.69 5.12
CA LEU A 140 15.88 5.78 6.04
C LEU A 140 16.18 4.33 5.66
N GLU A 141 16.51 3.51 6.66
CA GLU A 141 16.71 2.07 6.51
C GLU A 141 15.64 1.29 7.28
N ILE A 142 14.89 0.45 6.58
CA ILE A 142 13.88 -0.44 7.17
C ILE A 142 14.38 -1.88 7.06
N ASN A 143 14.68 -2.47 8.20
CA ASN A 143 15.17 -3.84 8.31
C ASN A 143 14.00 -4.82 8.43
N ILE A 144 13.86 -5.72 7.48
CA ILE A 144 12.80 -6.73 7.45
C ILE A 144 13.43 -8.12 7.59
N ARG A 145 12.92 -8.88 8.57
CA ARG A 145 13.28 -10.27 8.83
C ARG A 145 12.04 -11.13 8.90
N ALA A 146 12.08 -12.27 8.23
CA ALA A 146 11.03 -13.25 8.30
C ALA A 146 11.59 -14.67 8.30
N GLU A 147 10.84 -15.60 8.88
CA GLU A 147 11.16 -17.02 8.88
C GLU A 147 9.98 -17.87 8.38
N ALA A 148 10.32 -18.97 7.73
CA ALA A 148 9.42 -20.08 7.44
C ALA A 148 10.25 -21.38 7.47
N LYS A 149 9.79 -22.39 8.22
CA LYS A 149 10.55 -23.64 8.44
C LYS A 149 10.26 -24.71 7.38
N VAL A 150 9.08 -24.69 6.78
CA VAL A 150 8.64 -25.72 5.81
C VAL A 150 8.68 -25.19 4.39
N SER A 151 8.20 -23.97 4.16
CA SER A 151 8.27 -23.30 2.86
C SER A 151 9.55 -22.47 2.73
N MET A 152 10.04 -22.28 1.51
CA MET A 152 11.23 -21.47 1.24
C MET A 152 10.87 -20.02 0.94
N ILE A 153 11.42 -19.06 1.68
CA ILE A 153 11.23 -17.62 1.39
C ILE A 153 11.83 -17.28 0.02
N SER A 154 11.03 -16.63 -0.82
CA SER A 154 11.35 -16.31 -2.21
C SER A 154 11.62 -14.82 -2.45
N GLU A 155 10.71 -13.96 -2.00
CA GLU A 155 10.77 -12.52 -2.25
C GLU A 155 9.98 -11.70 -1.21
N LEU A 156 10.24 -10.39 -1.22
CA LEU A 156 9.44 -9.38 -0.55
C LEU A 156 8.64 -8.66 -1.63
N LEU A 157 7.32 -8.64 -1.50
CA LEU A 157 6.44 -7.83 -2.34
C LEU A 157 6.23 -6.50 -1.62
N LEU A 158 6.45 -5.39 -2.33
CA LEU A 158 6.53 -4.04 -1.76
C LEU A 158 5.66 -3.08 -2.57
N SER A 159 4.94 -2.21 -1.85
CA SER A 159 4.29 -1.01 -2.35
C SER A 159 4.76 0.19 -1.52
N GLY A 160 5.09 1.30 -2.17
CA GLY A 160 5.57 2.52 -1.52
C GLY A 160 6.23 3.47 -2.53
N PRO A 161 6.95 4.51 -2.04
CA PRO A 161 7.70 5.43 -2.89
C PRO A 161 8.54 4.73 -3.98
N TYR A 162 8.48 5.27 -5.19
CA TYR A 162 9.03 4.63 -6.39
C TYR A 162 10.55 4.44 -6.33
N ASN A 163 11.24 5.31 -5.60
CA ASN A 163 12.70 5.33 -5.40
C ASN A 163 13.16 4.48 -4.20
N ILE A 164 12.29 3.65 -3.60
CA ILE A 164 12.74 2.66 -2.61
C ILE A 164 13.67 1.64 -3.27
N ASN A 165 14.90 1.56 -2.76
CA ASN A 165 15.82 0.50 -3.09
C ASN A 165 15.65 -0.67 -2.11
N GLN A 166 15.54 -1.88 -2.64
CA GLN A 166 15.43 -3.10 -1.84
C GLN A 166 16.67 -3.95 -2.08
N THR A 167 17.35 -4.32 -1.00
CA THR A 167 18.45 -5.30 -1.05
C THR A 167 18.11 -6.53 -0.19
N THR A 168 18.63 -7.68 -0.60
CA THR A 168 18.47 -8.94 0.12
C THR A 168 19.81 -9.31 0.75
N SER A 169 19.86 -9.41 2.08
CA SER A 169 21.08 -9.71 2.84
C SER A 169 21.18 -11.20 3.24
N GLY A 170 20.22 -12.02 2.83
CA GLY A 170 20.13 -13.45 3.11
C GLY A 170 18.71 -13.96 3.00
N THR A 171 18.48 -15.27 3.14
CA THR A 171 17.14 -15.84 3.15
C THR A 171 16.28 -15.18 4.22
N GLY A 172 15.13 -14.63 3.83
CA GLY A 172 14.22 -13.95 4.74
C GLY A 172 14.73 -12.64 5.32
N ARG A 173 15.82 -12.05 4.80
CA ARG A 173 16.39 -10.79 5.28
C ARG A 173 16.43 -9.76 4.15
N PHE A 174 15.63 -8.72 4.30
CA PHE A 174 15.51 -7.62 3.35
C PHE A 174 15.82 -6.30 4.02
N ILE A 175 16.42 -5.38 3.28
CA ILE A 175 16.68 -4.00 3.72
C ILE A 175 16.06 -3.09 2.68
N LEU A 176 15.13 -2.25 3.10
CA LEU A 176 14.60 -1.16 2.29
C LEU A 176 15.38 0.11 2.61
N ARG A 177 15.81 0.82 1.58
CA ARG A 177 16.48 2.12 1.68
C ARG A 177 15.68 3.14 0.89
N TRP A 178 15.36 4.25 1.54
CA TRP A 178 14.64 5.34 0.91
C TRP A 178 15.23 6.67 1.34
N THR A 179 15.33 7.60 0.40
CA THR A 179 15.87 8.95 0.64
C THR A 179 14.87 9.93 0.04
N PRO A 180 14.07 10.63 0.86
CA PRO A 180 13.16 11.65 0.35
C PRO A 180 13.94 12.87 -0.13
N SER A 181 13.38 13.51 -1.14
CA SER A 181 13.78 14.78 -1.72
C SER A 181 13.03 15.94 -1.08
N GLN A 182 13.43 17.17 -1.41
CA GLN A 182 12.77 18.38 -0.92
C GLN A 182 11.28 18.47 -1.30
N ARG A 183 10.85 17.74 -2.33
CA ARG A 183 9.44 17.73 -2.76
C ARG A 183 8.54 16.95 -1.82
N GLU A 184 9.11 16.00 -1.09
CA GLU A 184 8.40 15.14 -0.16
C GLU A 184 8.38 15.76 1.25
N ASP A 185 8.95 16.95 1.46
CA ASP A 185 9.01 17.61 2.76
C ASP A 185 7.59 17.95 3.28
N GLY A 186 7.27 17.49 4.50
CA GLY A 186 5.95 17.60 5.10
C GLY A 186 4.93 16.54 4.64
N GLU A 187 5.32 15.62 3.74
CA GLU A 187 4.43 14.56 3.26
C GLU A 187 4.51 13.28 4.13
N ASN A 188 3.44 12.48 4.05
CA ASN A 188 3.36 11.16 4.68
C ASN A 188 3.29 10.08 3.61
N HIS A 189 4.20 9.12 3.66
CA HIS A 189 4.32 8.06 2.65
C HIS A 189 4.05 6.68 3.22
N PRO A 190 3.03 5.97 2.70
CA PRO A 190 2.76 4.61 3.10
C PRO A 190 3.76 3.63 2.46
N ILE A 191 4.29 2.71 3.26
CA ILE A 191 5.14 1.60 2.80
C ILE A 191 4.52 0.29 3.26
N CYS A 192 3.95 -0.46 2.32
CA CYS A 192 3.30 -1.74 2.57
C CYS A 192 4.10 -2.92 1.99
N PHE A 193 4.25 -3.99 2.75
CA PHE A 193 4.97 -5.18 2.31
C PHE A 193 4.42 -6.50 2.85
N VAL A 194 4.65 -7.56 2.07
CA VAL A 194 4.43 -8.96 2.45
C VAL A 194 5.64 -9.81 2.04
N VAL A 195 6.00 -10.80 2.84
CA VAL A 195 7.02 -11.80 2.48
C VAL A 195 6.33 -13.01 1.85
N GLN A 196 6.82 -13.43 0.69
CA GLN A 196 6.34 -14.61 -0.01
C GLN A 196 7.28 -15.80 0.19
N ALA A 197 6.73 -16.93 0.58
CA ALA A 197 7.40 -18.23 0.55
C ALA A 197 6.71 -19.22 -0.39
N VAL A 198 7.46 -20.23 -0.81
CA VAL A 198 7.04 -21.20 -1.82
C VAL A 198 7.30 -22.62 -1.31
N LEU A 199 6.35 -23.52 -1.54
CA LEU A 199 6.52 -24.96 -1.40
C LEU A 199 5.91 -25.65 -2.62
N GLY A 200 6.74 -26.25 -3.47
CA GLY A 200 6.29 -26.72 -4.78
C GLY A 200 5.79 -25.56 -5.65
N SER A 201 4.54 -25.64 -6.11
CA SER A 201 3.88 -24.57 -6.88
C SER A 201 3.05 -23.61 -6.02
N THR A 202 2.89 -23.90 -4.72
CA THR A 202 2.05 -23.11 -3.81
C THR A 202 2.83 -21.95 -3.24
N LYS A 203 2.21 -20.77 -3.24
CA LYS A 203 2.74 -19.54 -2.64
C LYS A 203 2.01 -19.24 -1.34
N TYR A 204 2.77 -18.89 -0.31
CA TYR A 204 2.28 -18.45 0.98
C TYR A 204 2.77 -17.04 1.27
N HIS A 205 1.95 -16.24 1.94
CA HIS A 205 2.27 -14.87 2.30
C HIS A 205 2.27 -14.70 3.81
N SER A 206 3.13 -13.80 4.29
CA SER A 206 3.09 -13.29 5.66
C SER A 206 1.83 -12.48 5.92
N GLU A 207 1.74 -11.87 7.10
CA GLU A 207 0.75 -10.80 7.31
C GLU A 207 1.13 -9.60 6.43
N LEU A 208 0.16 -8.73 6.16
CA LEU A 208 0.43 -7.44 5.53
C LEU A 208 0.94 -6.49 6.62
N ARG A 209 2.08 -5.84 6.38
CA ARG A 209 2.54 -4.72 7.19
C ARG A 209 2.60 -3.47 6.35
N CYS A 210 1.89 -2.44 6.76
CA CYS A 210 1.92 -1.10 6.21
C CYS A 210 2.44 -0.14 7.28
N LEU A 211 3.49 0.58 6.94
CA LEU A 211 4.08 1.64 7.78
C LEU A 211 3.70 2.99 7.17
N THR A 212 3.74 4.03 7.98
CA THR A 212 3.73 5.41 7.48
C THR A 212 5.09 6.03 7.75
N VAL A 213 5.68 6.67 6.74
CA VAL A 213 6.90 7.45 6.90
C VAL A 213 6.59 8.94 6.73
N SER A 214 6.74 9.71 7.79
CA SER A 214 6.60 11.16 7.78
C SER A 214 7.95 11.81 7.44
N VAL A 215 7.94 12.70 6.45
CA VAL A 215 9.13 13.42 6.02
C VAL A 215 9.13 14.83 6.59
N GLY A 216 10.23 15.21 7.20
CA GLY A 216 10.41 16.55 7.75
C GLY A 216 11.10 16.51 9.10
N ASN A 217 10.92 17.56 9.89
CA ASN A 217 11.41 17.60 11.27
C ASN A 217 10.53 16.69 12.12
N GLU A 218 11.16 15.79 12.89
CA GLU A 218 10.49 14.97 13.89
C GLU A 218 9.62 15.86 14.78
N PRO A 219 8.38 15.47 15.14
CA PRO A 219 7.59 16.24 16.09
C PRO A 219 8.41 16.37 17.37
N SER A 220 8.84 17.59 17.69
CA SER A 220 9.60 17.84 18.91
C SER A 220 8.73 17.40 20.09
N SER A 221 9.21 16.44 20.88
CA SER A 221 8.51 15.94 22.06
C SER A 221 8.52 16.94 23.23
N ASN A 222 8.42 18.25 22.95
CA ASN A 222 8.43 19.33 23.94
C ASN A 222 7.60 20.52 23.45
N ALA A 223 6.28 20.34 23.32
CA ALA A 223 5.34 21.45 23.30
C ALA A 223 4.58 21.49 24.65
N THR A 224 5.27 21.93 25.70
CA THR A 224 4.58 22.46 26.88
C THR A 224 3.92 23.77 26.45
N ALA A 225 2.63 23.71 26.14
CA ALA A 225 1.83 24.87 25.83
C ALA A 225 1.88 25.87 27.00
N THR A 226 2.52 27.01 26.76
CA THR A 226 2.37 28.19 27.60
C THR A 226 1.42 29.12 26.83
N PRO A 227 0.35 29.65 27.45
CA PRO A 227 -0.60 30.49 26.75
C PRO A 227 -0.01 31.89 26.53
N GLU A 228 0.32 32.24 25.29
CA GLU A 228 0.60 33.62 24.90
C GLU A 228 -0.61 34.27 24.20
N THR A 229 -0.95 35.43 24.74
CA THR A 229 -2.04 36.34 24.38
C THR A 229 -1.87 36.92 22.97
N PRO A 230 -2.95 37.16 22.19
CA PRO A 230 -2.84 37.51 20.79
C PRO A 230 -2.38 38.96 20.59
N THR A 231 -1.30 39.15 19.84
CA THR A 231 -0.94 40.45 19.25
C THR A 231 -1.14 40.39 17.74
N THR A 232 -2.12 41.13 17.27
CA THR A 232 -2.46 41.33 15.85
C THR A 232 -1.33 42.02 15.08
N SER A 233 -0.90 41.41 13.97
CA SER A 233 -0.17 42.09 12.89
C SER A 233 -0.59 41.47 11.54
N PRO A 234 -0.69 42.26 10.46
CA PRO A 234 -1.52 41.93 9.30
C PRO A 234 -0.90 40.89 8.37
N ALA A 235 -1.76 40.03 7.83
CA ALA A 235 -1.43 38.97 6.89
C ALA A 235 -1.01 39.54 5.52
N THR A 236 0.22 39.24 5.11
CA THR A 236 0.68 39.40 3.73
C THR A 236 0.16 38.22 2.92
N THR A 237 -0.67 38.51 1.91
CA THR A 237 -1.25 37.55 0.99
C THR A 237 -0.19 37.02 0.03
N THR A 238 0.26 35.77 0.21
CA THR A 238 0.95 35.01 -0.85
C THR A 238 -0.09 34.23 -1.64
N GLU A 239 -0.27 34.61 -2.91
CA GLU A 239 -1.01 33.84 -3.89
C GLU A 239 -0.42 32.43 -3.98
N THR A 240 -1.18 31.44 -3.54
CA THR A 240 -0.83 30.03 -3.73
C THR A 240 -1.34 29.63 -5.10
N THR A 241 -0.41 29.46 -6.04
CA THR A 241 -0.68 28.83 -7.33
C THR A 241 -1.21 27.42 -7.08
N ALA A 242 -2.41 27.14 -7.58
CA ALA A 242 -3.04 25.82 -7.47
C ALA A 242 -2.07 24.74 -7.98
N ALA A 243 -1.69 23.82 -7.10
CA ALA A 243 -0.90 22.65 -7.46
C ALA A 243 -1.69 21.83 -8.48
N SER A 244 -1.12 21.65 -9.67
CA SER A 244 -1.61 20.68 -10.64
C SER A 244 -1.59 19.30 -9.99
N ASN A 245 -2.75 18.66 -9.84
CA ASN A 245 -2.89 17.29 -9.32
C ASN A 245 -2.28 16.28 -10.32
N GLN A 246 -0.96 16.29 -10.47
CA GLN A 246 -0.25 15.30 -11.27
C GLN A 246 0.03 14.08 -10.37
N ILE A 247 -0.87 13.10 -10.43
CA ILE A 247 -0.69 11.84 -9.71
C ILE A 247 0.34 10.98 -10.46
N VAL A 248 1.48 10.72 -9.82
CA VAL A 248 2.51 9.81 -10.35
C VAL A 248 2.42 8.48 -9.60
N VAL A 249 2.05 7.41 -10.31
CA VAL A 249 1.98 6.05 -9.74
C VAL A 249 3.23 5.27 -10.13
N GLY A 250 4.02 4.84 -9.14
CA GLY A 250 5.18 3.96 -9.37
C GLY A 250 4.77 2.50 -9.42
N LEU A 251 4.78 1.88 -10.60
CA LEU A 251 4.50 0.46 -10.77
C LEU A 251 5.80 -0.35 -10.90
N ARG A 252 6.09 -1.23 -9.93
CA ARG A 252 7.21 -2.18 -10.02
C ARG A 252 6.75 -3.48 -10.68
N VAL A 253 7.12 -3.68 -11.95
CA VAL A 253 6.81 -4.90 -12.71
C VAL A 253 8.07 -5.70 -12.97
N ARG A 254 8.00 -7.03 -12.82
CA ARG A 254 9.06 -7.93 -13.27
C ARG A 254 8.72 -8.45 -14.67
N VAL A 255 9.33 -7.87 -15.69
CA VAL A 255 9.23 -8.36 -17.08
C VAL A 255 10.35 -9.36 -17.34
N SER A 256 10.01 -10.56 -17.82
CA SER A 256 10.98 -11.59 -18.22
C SER A 256 10.86 -11.80 -19.72
N SER A 257 11.97 -11.72 -20.45
CA SER A 257 12.02 -11.88 -21.90
C SER A 257 13.12 -12.88 -22.28
N LEU A 258 12.88 -13.68 -23.31
CA LEU A 258 13.88 -14.58 -23.90
C LEU A 258 14.93 -13.83 -24.72
N SER A 259 14.67 -12.57 -25.05
CA SER A 259 15.58 -11.70 -25.81
C SER A 259 15.87 -10.39 -25.04
N PRO A 260 17.04 -9.77 -25.24
CA PRO A 260 17.35 -8.48 -24.64
C PRO A 260 16.27 -7.43 -24.98
N LEU A 261 15.84 -6.65 -23.99
CA LEU A 261 14.89 -5.55 -24.16
C LEU A 261 15.55 -4.38 -24.90
N THR A 262 15.65 -4.47 -26.22
CA THR A 262 16.06 -3.36 -27.11
C THR A 262 14.99 -2.26 -27.13
N ASP A 263 15.32 -1.06 -27.58
CA ASP A 263 14.40 0.09 -27.52
C ASP A 263 13.07 -0.14 -28.26
N ASN A 264 13.08 -0.90 -29.36
CA ASN A 264 11.86 -1.26 -30.08
C ASN A 264 10.98 -2.22 -29.27
N ILE A 265 11.57 -3.24 -28.64
CA ILE A 265 10.84 -4.17 -27.78
C ILE A 265 10.29 -3.43 -26.55
N ARG A 266 11.08 -2.50 -25.99
CA ARG A 266 10.68 -1.66 -24.85
C ARG A 266 9.42 -0.86 -25.17
N LYS A 267 9.35 -0.22 -26.35
CA LYS A 267 8.16 0.52 -26.79
C LYS A 267 6.94 -0.40 -26.91
N THR A 268 7.10 -1.58 -27.51
CA THR A 268 6.02 -2.56 -27.65
C THR A 268 5.50 -3.03 -26.27
N VAL A 269 6.41 -3.33 -25.34
CA VAL A 269 6.03 -3.74 -23.98
C VAL A 269 5.32 -2.62 -23.22
N ILE A 270 5.80 -1.36 -23.32
CA ILE A 270 5.11 -0.21 -22.73
C ILE A 270 3.70 -0.09 -23.30
N GLN A 271 3.54 -0.21 -24.62
CA GLN A 271 2.23 -0.10 -25.25
C GLN A 271 1.29 -1.21 -24.78
N GLN A 272 1.74 -2.46 -24.76
CA GLN A 272 0.92 -3.57 -24.26
C GLN A 272 0.53 -3.42 -22.79
N LEU A 273 1.45 -2.95 -21.93
CA LEU A 273 1.13 -2.64 -20.53
C LEU A 273 0.14 -1.49 -20.43
N LYS A 274 0.27 -0.46 -21.27
CA LYS A 274 -0.68 0.66 -21.32
C LYS A 274 -2.07 0.16 -21.72
N ASP A 275 -2.17 -0.59 -22.80
CA ASP A 275 -3.43 -1.16 -23.29
C ASP A 275 -4.09 -2.07 -22.23
N GLU A 276 -3.29 -2.87 -21.52
CA GLU A 276 -3.78 -3.72 -20.42
C GLU A 276 -4.26 -2.89 -19.23
N LEU A 277 -3.53 -1.85 -18.83
CA LEU A 277 -3.93 -0.96 -17.74
C LEU A 277 -5.24 -0.21 -18.08
N GLU A 278 -5.39 0.23 -19.33
CA GLU A 278 -6.65 0.81 -19.84
C GLU A 278 -7.78 -0.22 -19.80
N ARG A 279 -7.53 -1.46 -20.25
CA ARG A 279 -8.50 -2.57 -20.16
C ARG A 279 -8.95 -2.85 -18.72
N GLN A 280 -8.05 -2.67 -17.76
CA GLN A 280 -8.32 -2.86 -16.33
C GLN A 280 -8.92 -1.60 -15.65
N GLY A 281 -9.24 -0.55 -16.41
CA GLY A 281 -9.97 0.63 -15.90
C GLY A 281 -9.11 1.84 -15.55
N THR A 282 -7.83 1.88 -15.96
CA THR A 282 -6.99 3.08 -15.79
C THR A 282 -7.48 4.19 -16.74
N PRO A 283 -7.59 5.46 -16.30
CA PRO A 283 -8.02 6.57 -17.14
C PRO A 283 -7.12 6.76 -18.38
N LEU A 284 -7.68 7.12 -19.54
CA LEU A 284 -6.96 7.21 -20.83
C LEU A 284 -5.80 8.25 -20.88
N ASN A 285 -5.70 9.15 -19.89
CA ASN A 285 -4.78 10.28 -19.91
C ASN A 285 -3.57 10.09 -18.97
N PHE A 286 -2.84 9.00 -19.14
CA PHE A 286 -1.58 8.75 -18.39
C PHE A 286 -0.40 8.49 -19.32
N THR A 287 0.79 8.85 -18.82
CA THR A 287 2.08 8.54 -19.45
C THR A 287 2.70 7.37 -18.71
N LEU A 288 3.12 6.33 -19.43
CA LEU A 288 3.85 5.19 -18.88
C LEU A 288 5.29 5.22 -19.41
N SER A 289 6.26 5.22 -18.50
CA SER A 289 7.70 5.16 -18.85
C SER A 289 8.44 4.21 -17.90
N PHE A 290 9.52 3.59 -18.41
CA PHE A 290 10.42 2.83 -17.54
C PHE A 290 11.39 3.79 -16.85
N VAL A 291 11.33 3.83 -15.52
CA VAL A 291 12.18 4.71 -14.69
C VAL A 291 13.49 4.01 -14.23
N GLY A 292 13.58 2.68 -14.39
CA GLY A 292 14.80 1.91 -14.13
C GLY A 292 14.67 0.44 -14.49
N SER A 293 15.79 -0.23 -14.80
CA SER A 293 15.85 -1.67 -15.08
C SER A 293 16.93 -2.34 -14.24
N VAL A 294 16.57 -3.42 -13.51
CA VAL A 294 17.55 -4.28 -12.84
C VAL A 294 17.88 -5.44 -13.77
N THR A 295 19.04 -5.41 -14.42
CA THR A 295 19.52 -6.54 -15.22
C THR A 295 20.04 -7.63 -14.28
N GLY A 296 19.23 -8.66 -14.05
CA GLY A 296 19.73 -9.91 -13.50
C GLY A 296 20.72 -10.52 -14.48
N ARG A 297 21.99 -10.69 -14.09
CA ARG A 297 22.97 -11.39 -14.93
C ARG A 297 22.49 -12.82 -15.15
N TYR A 298 22.02 -13.13 -16.36
CA TYR A 298 21.91 -14.51 -16.83
C TYR A 298 23.33 -15.11 -16.82
N ASN A 299 23.55 -16.12 -15.99
CA ASN A 299 24.82 -16.85 -15.96
C ASN A 299 24.67 -18.08 -16.89
N PRO A 300 25.27 -18.08 -18.10
CA PRO A 300 25.11 -19.16 -19.07
C PRO A 300 25.78 -20.49 -18.66
N GLN A 301 26.41 -20.58 -17.48
CA GLN A 301 27.06 -21.81 -17.01
C GLN A 301 26.21 -22.72 -16.10
N ARG A 302 24.90 -22.48 -15.96
CA ARG A 302 24.04 -23.45 -15.26
C ARG A 302 23.41 -24.41 -16.28
N PRO A 303 23.82 -25.69 -16.35
CA PRO A 303 23.15 -26.64 -17.22
C PRO A 303 21.68 -26.77 -16.79
N ALA A 304 20.79 -26.84 -17.77
CA ALA A 304 19.39 -27.15 -17.55
C ALA A 304 19.30 -28.46 -16.77
N ALA A 305 18.65 -28.43 -15.60
CA ALA A 305 18.29 -29.64 -14.91
C ALA A 305 17.27 -30.37 -15.78
N SER A 306 17.71 -31.49 -16.38
CA SER A 306 16.83 -32.46 -17.00
C SER A 306 16.01 -33.19 -15.94
N THR A 307 14.75 -33.45 -16.28
CA THR A 307 13.68 -34.20 -15.59
C THR A 307 13.10 -33.59 -14.32
#